data_AF-A0A645I5Q5-F1
#
_entry.id   AF-A0A645I5Q5-F1
#
_cell.length_a   1.000
_cell.length_b   1.000
_cell.length_c   1.000
_cell.angle_alpha   90.00
_cell.angle_beta   90.00
_cell.angle_gamma   90.00
#
_symmetry.space_group_name_H-M   'P 1'
#
loop_
_entity.id
_entity.type
_entity.pdbx_description
1 polymer ?
#
loop_
_entity_poly.entity_id
_entity_poly.type
_entity_poly.pdbx_seq_one_letter_code
_entity_poly.pdbx_strand_id
1 'polypeptide(L)'
;MIPANIYKLKGTEDDKQIMNGIKLDDEHYLRMFPVWHAFRGNSSVILSPATGIASANYLLNDPELHKIALAQLEWMVGKNPFNQSLMYGEGYNFTPQYAVFTGDIVGGLPVGILTRDNLDVPYWKTAVLHNYKELWGQPAFRMMELMALLYQHK
;
A
#
# COMPACT_ATOMS: atom_id res chain seq x y z
N MET A 1 -7.64 2.90 2.62
CA MET A 1 -6.59 2.70 1.60
C MET A 1 -7.12 3.20 0.26
N ILE A 2 -6.31 3.89 -0.54
CA ILE A 2 -6.65 4.28 -1.92
C ILE A 2 -6.74 3.02 -2.79
N PRO A 3 -7.75 2.88 -3.68
CA PRO A 3 -7.80 1.78 -4.63
C PRO A 3 -6.59 1.74 -5.55
N ALA A 4 -6.14 0.56 -5.93
CA ALA A 4 -4.97 0.39 -6.79
C ALA A 4 -5.22 0.88 -8.22
N ASN A 5 -6.31 0.45 -8.86
CA ASN A 5 -6.66 0.90 -10.21
C ASN A 5 -8.09 0.47 -10.61
N ILE A 6 -8.56 1.04 -11.73
CA ILE A 6 -9.67 0.51 -12.53
C ILE A 6 -9.07 -0.35 -13.63
N TYR A 7 -9.56 -1.59 -13.74
CA TYR A 7 -9.09 -2.56 -14.72
C TYR A 7 -10.19 -2.85 -15.73
N LYS A 8 -9.83 -2.86 -17.02
CA LYS A 8 -10.67 -3.38 -18.10
C LYS A 8 -10.42 -4.88 -18.28
N LEU A 9 -11.47 -5.67 -18.48
CA LEU A 9 -11.39 -7.08 -18.86
C LEU A 9 -10.67 -7.24 -20.21
N LYS A 10 -9.79 -8.24 -20.31
CA LYS A 10 -8.93 -8.45 -21.49
C LYS A 10 -9.12 -9.82 -22.15
N GLY A 11 -9.94 -10.69 -21.58
CA GLY A 11 -10.05 -12.09 -21.98
C GLY A 11 -8.84 -12.93 -21.56
N THR A 12 -8.04 -12.48 -20.58
CA THR A 12 -6.86 -13.19 -20.09
C THR A 12 -7.14 -13.88 -18.75
N GLU A 13 -6.21 -14.71 -18.28
CA GLU A 13 -6.31 -15.37 -16.97
C GLU A 13 -6.41 -14.36 -15.81
N ASP A 14 -5.86 -13.15 -16.01
CA ASP A 14 -5.95 -12.04 -15.05
C ASP A 14 -7.38 -11.57 -14.82
N ASP A 15 -8.31 -11.81 -15.75
CA ASP A 15 -9.71 -11.43 -15.60
C ASP A 15 -10.35 -12.11 -14.38
N LYS A 16 -9.85 -13.29 -13.98
CA LYS A 16 -10.26 -13.94 -12.73
C LYS A 16 -9.95 -13.07 -11.52
N GLN A 17 -8.83 -12.35 -11.53
CA GLN A 17 -8.52 -11.36 -10.52
C GLN A 17 -9.43 -10.14 -10.69
N ILE A 18 -9.50 -9.58 -11.90
CA ILE A 18 -10.24 -8.32 -12.17
C ILE A 18 -11.70 -8.41 -11.72
N MET A 19 -12.38 -9.52 -12.04
CA MET A 19 -13.80 -9.74 -11.71
C MET A 19 -14.09 -9.85 -10.21
N ASN A 20 -13.07 -10.06 -9.36
CA ASN A 20 -13.22 -10.07 -7.91
C ASN A 20 -13.12 -8.66 -7.28
N GLY A 21 -12.99 -7.61 -8.10
CA GLY A 21 -13.12 -6.21 -7.68
C GLY A 21 -14.57 -5.73 -7.63
N ILE A 22 -14.75 -4.43 -7.41
CA ILE A 22 -16.05 -3.75 -7.46
C ILE A 22 -16.41 -3.53 -8.93
N LYS A 23 -17.48 -4.17 -9.41
CA LYS A 23 -17.99 -3.97 -10.78
C LYS A 23 -18.44 -2.51 -10.98
N LEU A 24 -17.91 -1.85 -12.00
CA LEU A 24 -18.31 -0.49 -12.38
C LEU A 24 -19.26 -0.52 -13.58
N ASP A 25 -18.92 -1.32 -14.59
CA ASP A 25 -19.75 -1.62 -15.77
C ASP A 25 -19.46 -3.05 -16.27
N ASP A 26 -19.91 -3.39 -17.48
CA ASP A 26 -19.74 -4.74 -18.03
C ASP A 26 -18.29 -5.13 -18.35
N GLU A 27 -17.40 -4.15 -18.53
CA GLU A 27 -16.00 -4.37 -18.89
C GLU A 27 -15.01 -3.85 -17.83
N HIS A 28 -15.42 -3.03 -16.87
CA HIS A 28 -14.53 -2.36 -15.92
C HIS A 28 -14.83 -2.68 -14.46
N TYR A 29 -13.75 -2.91 -13.71
CA TYR A 29 -13.80 -3.23 -12.28
C TYR A 29 -12.78 -2.39 -11.51
N LEU A 30 -13.19 -1.81 -10.40
CA LEU A 30 -12.31 -1.13 -9.45
C LEU A 30 -11.71 -2.16 -8.49
N ARG A 31 -10.38 -2.14 -8.30
CA ARG A 31 -9.71 -3.00 -7.32
C ARG A 31 -8.96 -2.21 -6.27
N MET A 32 -9.02 -2.70 -5.03
CA MET A 32 -8.27 -2.19 -3.90
C MET A 32 -6.80 -2.60 -3.97
N PHE A 33 -6.52 -3.83 -4.39
CA PHE A 33 -5.17 -4.32 -4.60
C PHE A 33 -4.88 -4.48 -6.10
N PRO A 34 -3.63 -4.32 -6.54
CA PRO A 34 -3.30 -4.48 -7.95
C PRO A 34 -3.57 -5.91 -8.43
N VAL A 35 -3.85 -6.07 -9.71
CA VAL A 35 -3.78 -7.38 -10.38
C VAL A 35 -2.32 -7.80 -10.43
N TRP A 36 -2.03 -9.02 -9.97
CA TRP A 36 -0.66 -9.44 -9.73
C TRP A 36 -0.19 -10.56 -10.64
N HIS A 37 1.04 -10.39 -11.11
CA HIS A 37 1.79 -11.45 -11.81
C HIS A 37 2.99 -11.95 -10.99
N ALA A 38 3.49 -11.14 -10.04
CA ALA A 38 4.71 -11.41 -9.27
C ALA A 38 4.50 -11.48 -7.74
N PHE A 39 3.25 -11.43 -7.28
CA PHE A 39 2.87 -11.53 -5.86
C PHE A 39 3.61 -10.57 -4.91
N ARG A 40 3.79 -9.30 -5.32
CA ARG A 40 4.53 -8.31 -4.53
C ARG A 40 3.61 -7.42 -3.71
N GLY A 41 4.04 -7.06 -2.51
CA GLY A 41 3.33 -6.14 -1.63
C GLY A 41 3.02 -4.78 -2.25
N ASN A 42 2.04 -4.06 -1.68
CA ASN A 42 1.49 -2.85 -2.27
C ASN A 42 1.93 -1.52 -1.64
N SER A 43 2.92 -1.47 -0.74
CA SER A 43 3.33 -0.25 -0.01
C SER A 43 3.62 0.91 -0.97
N SER A 44 4.44 0.66 -2.00
CA SER A 44 4.79 1.66 -3.02
C SER A 44 3.59 2.10 -3.85
N VAL A 45 2.66 1.19 -4.10
CA VAL A 45 1.49 1.42 -4.96
C VAL A 45 0.48 2.31 -4.25
N ILE A 46 0.39 2.26 -2.92
CA ILE A 46 -0.49 3.14 -2.14
C ILE A 46 0.19 4.46 -1.76
N LEU A 47 1.50 4.44 -1.45
CA LEU A 47 2.21 5.64 -0.99
C LEU A 47 2.50 6.63 -2.13
N SER A 48 2.74 6.16 -3.35
CA SER A 48 3.03 7.04 -4.50
C SER A 48 1.83 7.92 -4.93
N PRO A 49 0.60 7.40 -5.09
CA PRO A 49 -0.55 8.28 -5.32
C PRO A 49 -0.88 9.13 -4.08
N ALA A 50 -0.59 8.65 -2.87
CA ALA A 50 -0.79 9.43 -1.65
C ALA A 50 0.09 10.69 -1.62
N THR A 51 1.36 10.62 -2.05
CA THR A 51 2.20 11.82 -2.18
C THR A 51 1.61 12.79 -3.19
N GLY A 52 1.12 12.31 -4.33
CA GLY A 52 0.41 13.14 -5.32
C GLY A 52 -0.83 13.83 -4.75
N ILE A 53 -1.66 13.12 -3.98
CA ILE A 53 -2.82 13.69 -3.28
C ILE A 53 -2.38 14.72 -2.22
N ALA A 54 -1.32 14.44 -1.47
CA ALA A 54 -0.78 15.38 -0.50
C ALA A 54 -0.21 16.65 -1.15
N SER A 55 0.41 16.54 -2.33
CA SER A 55 0.82 17.69 -3.13
C SER A 55 -0.39 18.47 -3.67
N ALA A 56 -1.45 17.80 -4.13
CA ALA A 56 -2.68 18.48 -4.53
C ALA A 56 -3.34 19.20 -3.35
N ASN A 57 -3.38 18.56 -2.18
CA ASN A 57 -3.79 19.19 -0.92
C ASN A 57 -2.94 20.44 -0.64
N TYR A 58 -1.61 20.37 -0.82
CA TYR A 58 -0.72 21.54 -0.68
C TYR A 58 -1.17 22.75 -1.49
N LEU A 59 -1.52 22.54 -2.76
CA LEU A 59 -1.91 23.61 -3.67
C LEU A 59 -3.35 24.09 -3.48
N LEU A 60 -4.26 23.19 -3.14
CA LEU A 60 -5.70 23.45 -3.11
C LEU A 60 -6.25 23.77 -1.72
N ASN A 61 -5.49 23.46 -0.67
CA ASN A 61 -5.91 23.57 0.74
C ASN A 61 -7.24 22.84 1.02
N ASP A 62 -7.38 21.63 0.47
CA ASP A 62 -8.60 20.83 0.57
C ASP A 62 -8.49 19.80 1.72
N PRO A 63 -9.26 19.96 2.80
CA PRO A 63 -9.19 19.08 3.97
C PRO A 63 -9.55 17.62 3.65
N GLU A 64 -10.33 17.35 2.61
CA GLU A 64 -10.65 15.96 2.24
C GLU A 64 -9.44 15.29 1.56
N LEU A 65 -8.68 16.02 0.75
CA LEU A 65 -7.42 15.52 0.19
C LEU A 65 -6.40 15.24 1.30
N HIS A 66 -6.28 16.13 2.29
CA HIS A 66 -5.44 15.88 3.47
C HIS A 66 -5.83 14.58 4.18
N LYS A 67 -7.12 14.38 4.44
CA LYS A 67 -7.64 13.18 5.12
C LYS A 67 -7.36 11.89 4.34
N ILE A 68 -7.53 11.91 3.01
CA ILE A 68 -7.25 10.74 2.16
C ILE A 68 -5.75 10.38 2.19
N ALA A 69 -4.88 11.39 2.08
CA ALA A 69 -3.43 11.21 2.16
C ALA A 69 -2.99 10.69 3.54
N LEU A 70 -3.49 11.29 4.62
CA LEU A 70 -3.23 10.87 6.00
C LEU A 70 -3.65 9.43 6.24
N ALA A 71 -4.81 9.00 5.70
CA ALA A 71 -5.27 7.63 5.82
C ALA A 71 -4.31 6.59 5.22
N GLN A 72 -3.43 6.98 4.29
CA GLN A 72 -2.40 6.07 3.78
C GLN A 72 -1.22 5.93 4.74
N LEU A 73 -0.81 7.02 5.41
CA LEU A 73 0.17 6.94 6.51
C LEU A 73 -0.37 6.06 7.64
N GLU A 74 -1.62 6.30 8.06
CA GLU A 74 -2.26 5.53 9.13
C GLU A 74 -2.28 4.03 8.81
N TRP A 75 -2.58 3.67 7.55
CA TRP A 75 -2.54 2.28 7.09
C TRP A 75 -1.17 1.64 7.30
N MET A 76 -0.09 2.35 6.98
CA MET A 76 1.29 1.87 7.13
C MET A 76 1.69 1.65 8.59
N VAL A 77 1.13 2.42 9.53
CA VAL A 77 1.50 2.36 10.97
C VAL A 77 0.49 1.60 11.83
N GLY A 78 -0.45 0.86 11.22
CA GLY A 78 -1.29 -0.10 11.95
C GLY A 78 -2.80 0.08 11.82
N LYS A 79 -3.29 1.13 11.16
CA LYS A 79 -4.72 1.29 10.82
C LYS A 79 -5.08 0.44 9.60
N ASN A 80 -4.78 -0.84 9.71
CA ASN A 80 -5.03 -1.88 8.73
C ASN A 80 -5.66 -3.11 9.45
N PRO A 81 -6.27 -4.06 8.71
CA PRO A 81 -6.98 -5.19 9.32
C PRO A 81 -6.13 -6.14 10.17
N PHE A 82 -4.80 -6.00 10.13
CA PHE A 82 -3.88 -6.82 10.91
C PHE A 82 -3.49 -6.17 12.23
N ASN A 83 -3.81 -4.88 12.43
CA ASN A 83 -3.40 -4.10 13.60
C ASN A 83 -1.87 -4.18 13.83
N GLN A 84 -1.12 -4.17 12.73
CA GLN A 84 0.34 -4.24 12.69
C GLN A 84 0.91 -3.05 11.94
N SER A 85 1.88 -2.38 12.54
CA SER A 85 2.73 -1.46 11.80
C SER A 85 3.56 -2.23 10.78
N LEU A 86 3.59 -1.73 9.54
CA LEU A 86 4.49 -2.24 8.52
C LEU A 86 5.89 -1.65 8.68
N MET A 87 6.05 -0.56 9.44
CA MET A 87 7.34 0.05 9.73
C MET A 87 7.97 -0.62 10.93
N TYR A 88 9.18 -1.16 10.73
CA TYR A 88 9.90 -1.81 11.82
C TYR A 88 10.32 -0.78 12.87
N GLY A 89 10.02 -1.04 14.14
CA GLY A 89 10.39 -0.16 15.25
C GLY A 89 9.49 1.06 15.47
N GLU A 90 8.44 1.24 14.67
CA GLU A 90 7.44 2.31 14.84
C GLU A 90 6.05 1.70 15.10
N GLY A 91 5.32 2.21 16.10
CA GLY A 91 4.03 1.67 16.50
C GLY A 91 4.11 0.29 17.19
N TYR A 92 3.14 -0.58 16.92
CA TYR A 92 3.00 -1.88 17.60
C TYR A 92 2.89 -3.04 16.60
N ASN A 93 3.19 -4.25 17.09
CA ASN A 93 3.03 -5.52 16.38
C ASN A 93 3.73 -5.58 15.00
N PHE A 94 4.76 -4.76 14.78
CA PHE A 94 5.58 -4.89 13.58
C PHE A 94 6.27 -6.26 13.56
N THR A 95 6.43 -6.81 12.36
CA THR A 95 7.06 -8.12 12.18
C THR A 95 8.49 -7.97 11.69
N PRO A 96 9.36 -8.97 11.94
CA PRO A 96 10.68 -9.01 11.30
C PRO A 96 10.57 -8.85 9.79
N GLN A 97 11.53 -8.15 9.21
CA GLN A 97 11.62 -7.87 7.79
C GLN A 97 12.59 -8.83 7.12
N TYR A 98 12.36 -9.08 5.84
CA TYR A 98 13.29 -9.84 5.04
C TYR A 98 14.40 -8.90 4.59
N ALA A 99 15.59 -9.09 5.16
CA ALA A 99 16.81 -8.44 4.73
C ALA A 99 17.94 -9.46 4.77
N VAL A 100 18.67 -9.63 3.67
CA VAL A 100 19.62 -10.74 3.51
C VAL A 100 20.81 -10.62 4.46
N PHE A 101 21.28 -9.39 4.73
CA PHE A 101 22.53 -9.18 5.47
C PHE A 101 22.44 -8.20 6.65
N THR A 102 21.43 -7.32 6.68
CA THR A 102 21.40 -6.19 7.63
C THR A 102 20.59 -6.45 8.89
N GLY A 103 19.84 -7.56 8.95
CA GLY A 103 18.81 -7.75 9.97
C GLY A 103 17.70 -6.70 9.88
N ASP A 104 16.96 -6.53 10.97
CA ASP A 104 15.88 -5.54 11.05
C ASP A 104 16.42 -4.11 11.22
N ILE A 105 15.85 -3.17 10.47
CA ILE A 105 16.25 -1.75 10.46
C ILE A 105 15.09 -0.90 10.96
N VAL A 106 15.30 -0.12 12.04
CA VAL A 106 14.30 0.82 12.56
C VAL A 106 13.94 1.85 11.49
N GLY A 107 12.64 2.07 11.29
CA GLY A 107 12.11 2.91 10.19
C GLY A 107 12.03 2.19 8.84
N GLY A 108 12.52 0.95 8.76
CA GLY A 108 12.48 0.14 7.55
C GLY A 108 11.04 -0.19 7.14
N LEU A 109 10.77 -0.14 5.84
CA LEU A 109 9.47 -0.46 5.26
C LEU A 109 9.57 -1.60 4.24
N PRO A 110 8.64 -2.57 4.29
CA PRO A 110 8.67 -3.71 3.41
C PRO A 110 7.92 -3.42 2.10
N VAL A 111 8.03 -4.36 1.15
CA VAL A 111 7.22 -4.37 -0.09
C VAL A 111 5.73 -4.16 0.21
N GLY A 112 5.19 -4.78 1.26
CA GLY A 112 3.87 -4.45 1.81
C GLY A 112 2.83 -5.56 1.78
N ILE A 113 1.60 -5.20 2.13
CA ILE A 113 0.47 -6.13 2.24
C ILE A 113 0.11 -6.69 0.87
N LEU A 114 -0.24 -7.97 0.86
CA LEU A 114 -0.67 -8.66 -0.34
C LEU A 114 -2.18 -8.65 -0.57
N THR A 115 -2.62 -9.12 -1.73
CA THR A 115 -3.98 -9.64 -1.91
C THR A 115 -4.00 -11.17 -1.80
N ARG A 116 -5.13 -11.73 -1.38
CA ARG A 116 -5.31 -13.18 -1.27
C ARG A 116 -5.70 -13.79 -2.62
N ASP A 117 -4.78 -14.53 -3.24
CA ASP A 117 -5.03 -15.25 -4.50
C ASP A 117 -5.66 -14.31 -5.55
N ASN A 118 -6.80 -14.71 -6.14
CA ASN A 118 -7.54 -13.85 -7.08
C ASN A 118 -8.49 -12.86 -6.41
N LEU A 119 -8.69 -12.96 -5.09
CA LEU A 119 -9.60 -12.10 -4.34
C LEU A 119 -9.03 -10.67 -4.27
N ASP A 120 -9.87 -9.73 -3.86
CA ASP A 120 -9.49 -8.34 -3.63
C ASP A 120 -9.53 -7.99 -2.13
N VAL A 121 -8.91 -8.86 -1.33
CA VAL A 121 -8.86 -8.74 0.12
C VAL A 121 -7.43 -8.78 0.63
N PRO A 122 -7.10 -7.99 1.66
CA PRO A 122 -5.73 -7.90 2.18
C PRO A 122 -5.26 -9.25 2.71
N TYR A 123 -4.00 -9.56 2.46
CA TYR A 123 -3.36 -10.79 2.87
C TYR A 123 -1.95 -10.53 3.37
N TRP A 124 -1.72 -10.82 4.64
CA TRP A 124 -0.44 -10.58 5.30
C TRP A 124 0.00 -11.86 6.00
N LYS A 125 1.00 -12.53 5.43
CA LYS A 125 1.47 -13.83 5.91
C LYS A 125 2.48 -13.67 7.04
N THR A 126 2.45 -14.60 8.00
CA THR A 126 3.41 -14.64 9.11
C THR A 126 4.85 -14.85 8.64
N ALA A 127 5.07 -15.79 7.70
CA ALA A 127 6.40 -16.12 7.19
C ALA A 127 7.14 -14.90 6.62
N VAL A 128 8.46 -14.84 6.80
CA VAL A 128 9.29 -13.72 6.34
C VAL A 128 9.89 -14.06 4.99
N LEU A 129 9.33 -13.49 3.92
CA LEU A 129 9.73 -13.75 2.53
C LEU A 129 9.88 -12.47 1.72
N HIS A 130 10.69 -12.55 0.66
CA HIS A 130 11.09 -11.40 -0.15
C HIS A 130 9.90 -10.69 -0.83
N ASN A 131 8.85 -11.42 -1.19
CA ASN A 131 7.72 -10.88 -1.92
C ASN A 131 6.91 -9.78 -1.18
N TYR A 132 6.84 -9.83 0.14
CA TYR A 132 6.00 -8.92 0.94
C TYR A 132 6.69 -8.33 2.16
N LYS A 133 7.74 -8.97 2.67
CA LYS A 133 8.50 -8.49 3.83
C LYS A 133 9.89 -7.98 3.48
N GLU A 134 10.31 -8.04 2.21
CA GLU A 134 11.62 -7.48 1.82
C GLU A 134 11.65 -5.98 2.05
N LEU A 135 12.70 -5.54 2.72
CA LEU A 135 12.97 -4.12 2.91
C LEU A 135 13.22 -3.47 1.55
N TRP A 136 12.42 -2.48 1.21
CA TRP A 136 12.56 -1.72 -0.03
C TRP A 136 12.77 -0.23 0.29
N GLY A 137 13.71 0.40 -0.41
CA GLY A 137 13.98 1.83 -0.26
C GLY A 137 12.83 2.70 -0.76
N GLN A 138 12.13 2.29 -1.82
CA GLN A 138 11.09 3.12 -2.42
C GLN A 138 9.91 3.42 -1.47
N PRO A 139 9.31 2.43 -0.76
CA PRO A 139 8.31 2.71 0.28
C PRO A 139 8.82 3.68 1.35
N ALA A 140 10.07 3.54 1.81
CA ALA A 140 10.67 4.42 2.80
C ALA A 140 10.74 5.87 2.30
N PHE A 141 11.22 6.08 1.07
CA PHE A 141 11.28 7.42 0.46
C PHE A 141 9.89 8.05 0.32
N ARG A 142 8.90 7.30 -0.18
CA ARG A 142 7.53 7.82 -0.33
C ARG A 142 6.87 8.11 1.01
N MET A 143 7.13 7.30 2.04
CA MET A 143 6.62 7.52 3.39
C MET A 143 7.16 8.84 3.95
N MET A 144 8.46 9.09 3.86
CA MET A 144 9.08 10.33 4.33
C MET A 144 8.56 11.56 3.56
N GLU A 145 8.44 11.44 2.23
CA GLU A 145 7.89 12.50 1.38
C GLU A 145 6.44 12.84 1.75
N LEU A 146 5.61 11.83 1.97
CA LEU A 146 4.21 12.00 2.40
C LEU A 146 4.11 12.68 3.76
N MET A 147 4.91 12.26 4.74
CA MET A 147 4.99 12.92 6.05
C MET A 147 5.38 14.39 5.92
N ALA A 148 6.38 14.70 5.07
CA ALA A 148 6.84 16.08 4.87
C ALA A 148 5.74 16.98 4.29
N LEU A 149 5.03 16.50 3.27
CA LEU A 149 3.92 17.24 2.64
C LEU A 149 2.76 17.48 3.60
N LEU A 150 2.42 16.50 4.44
CA LEU A 150 1.35 16.64 5.43
C LEU A 150 1.74 17.52 6.62
N TYR A 151 3.03 17.55 7.00
CA TYR A 151 3.52 18.37 8.10
C TYR A 151 3.56 19.86 7.76
N GLN A 152 3.87 20.23 6.52
CA GLN A 152 3.94 21.63 6.06
C GLN A 152 2.57 22.33 6.03
N HIS A 153 1.49 21.58 6.23
CA HIS A 153 0.10 22.03 6.14
C HIS A 153 -0.54 22.31 7.51
N LYS A 154 0.27 22.67 8.50
CA LYS A 154 -0.17 23.14 9.82
C LYS A 154 -0.26 24.66 9.89
#